data_AF-D2XZ13-F1
#
_entry.id   AF-D2XZ13-F1
#
_cell.length_a   1.000
_cell.length_b   1.000
_cell.length_c   1.000
_cell.angle_alpha   90.00
_cell.angle_beta   90.00
_cell.angle_gamma   90.00
#
_symmetry.space_group_name_H-M   'P 1'
#
loop_
_entity.id
_entity.type
_entity.pdbx_description
1 polymer ?
#
loop_
_entity_poly.entity_id
_entity_poly.type
_entity_poly.pdbx_seq_one_letter_code
_entity_poly.pdbx_strand_id
1 'polypeptide(L)'
;EDMGNFYSAGRDPIFFAHHSNVDRMWTVWKTLGGKRKDFTDPDWLEASFLFYDENAKPVRVKVRDCLDTKNLGYVYQDVEIPWLKNKPTPKKFFKKVANALGVAHAAELKTNFVEPTQFPIVLDKTISTVVPRPRKSRSKKEKEEVEEVLVIDGIEFEKDTGVKFDMFINDED
;
A
#
# COMPACT_ATOMS: atom_id res chain seq x y z
N GLU A 1 -8.71 9.44 22.02
CA GLU A 1 -8.26 10.65 21.28
C GLU A 1 -6.79 10.90 21.61
N ASP A 2 -6.00 11.65 20.83
CA ASP A 2 -6.33 12.47 19.64
C ASP A 2 -5.92 11.80 18.31
N MET A 3 -4.66 11.37 18.17
CA MET A 3 -4.09 10.80 16.92
C MET A 3 -4.77 9.53 16.40
N GLY A 4 -5.52 8.82 17.25
CA GLY A 4 -6.19 7.56 16.90
C GLY A 4 -7.47 7.71 16.07
N ASN A 5 -7.93 8.94 15.80
CA ASN A 5 -9.14 9.18 15.00
C ASN A 5 -9.02 10.48 14.19
N PHE A 6 -9.49 10.47 12.93
CA PHE A 6 -9.37 11.61 12.02
C PHE A 6 -10.10 12.89 12.48
N TYR A 7 -11.21 12.81 13.23
CA TYR A 7 -11.90 14.03 13.70
C TYR A 7 -11.11 14.79 14.78
N SER A 8 -10.20 14.11 15.48
CA SER A 8 -9.42 14.66 16.60
C SER A 8 -7.94 14.78 16.30
N ALA A 9 -7.40 14.07 15.31
CA ALA A 9 -5.96 13.94 15.09
C ALA A 9 -5.25 15.30 14.97
N GLY A 10 -5.84 16.27 14.25
CA GLY A 10 -5.28 17.61 14.09
C GLY A 10 -5.23 18.47 15.35
N ARG A 11 -5.81 18.02 16.47
CA ARG A 11 -5.73 18.69 17.78
C ARG A 11 -4.39 18.46 18.46
N ASP A 12 -3.72 17.35 18.15
CA ASP A 12 -2.37 17.05 18.63
C ASP A 12 -1.32 17.64 17.67
N PRO A 13 -0.43 18.54 18.14
CA PRO A 13 0.62 19.12 17.30
C PRO A 13 1.51 18.10 16.58
N ILE A 14 1.67 16.88 17.11
CA ILE A 14 2.49 15.84 16.48
C ILE A 14 1.92 15.39 15.12
N PHE A 15 0.62 15.61 14.89
CA PHE A 15 -0.07 15.33 13.62
C PHE A 15 0.66 15.96 12.43
N PHE A 16 1.06 17.23 12.57
CA PHE A 16 1.73 17.95 11.49
C PHE A 16 3.15 17.43 11.24
N ALA A 17 3.89 17.05 12.28
CA ALA A 17 5.20 16.42 12.13
C ALA A 17 5.10 15.01 11.50
N HIS A 18 4.08 14.24 11.88
CA HIS A 18 3.77 12.96 11.26
C HIS A 18 3.48 13.12 9.77
N HIS A 19 2.55 14.02 9.41
CA HIS A 19 2.20 14.29 8.01
C HIS A 19 3.33 14.92 7.20
N SER A 20 4.21 15.69 7.83
CA SER A 20 5.42 16.19 7.18
C SER A 20 6.34 15.04 6.73
N ASN A 21 6.53 14.00 7.54
CA ASN A 21 7.30 12.84 7.10
C ASN A 21 6.54 11.99 6.07
N VAL A 22 5.20 11.96 6.08
CA VAL A 22 4.38 11.34 5.02
C VAL A 22 4.57 12.08 3.69
N ASP A 23 4.53 13.41 3.69
CA ASP A 23 4.83 14.25 2.52
C ASP A 23 6.26 14.00 2.00
N ARG A 24 7.24 13.92 2.90
CA ARG A 24 8.61 13.52 2.56
C ARG A 24 8.67 12.15 1.87
N MET A 25 7.84 11.18 2.25
CA MET A 25 7.82 9.87 1.60
C MET A 25 7.41 9.96 0.13
N TRP A 26 6.56 10.91 -0.25
CA TRP A 26 6.26 11.15 -1.67
C TRP A 26 7.51 11.63 -2.42
N THR A 27 8.24 12.61 -1.88
CA THR A 27 9.51 13.07 -2.47
C THR A 27 10.51 11.91 -2.61
N VAL A 28 10.71 11.12 -1.56
CA VAL A 28 11.61 9.97 -1.57
C VAL A 28 11.17 8.91 -2.58
N TRP A 29 9.87 8.57 -2.64
CA TRP A 29 9.35 7.56 -3.56
C TRP A 29 9.68 7.87 -5.02
N LYS A 30 9.61 9.15 -5.42
CA LYS A 30 9.96 9.59 -6.77
C LYS A 30 11.45 9.40 -7.12
N THR A 31 12.35 9.45 -6.15
CA THR A 31 13.79 9.29 -6.40
C THR A 31 14.23 7.83 -6.56
N LEU A 32 13.38 6.86 -6.20
CA LEU A 32 13.68 5.42 -6.32
C LEU A 32 13.60 4.88 -7.76
N GLY A 33 13.33 5.75 -8.75
CA GLY A 33 13.36 5.44 -10.17
C GLY A 33 12.25 4.49 -10.65
N GLY A 34 12.44 3.93 -11.85
CA GLY A 34 11.45 3.05 -12.49
C GLY A 34 10.22 3.82 -12.96
N LYS A 35 9.03 3.27 -12.66
CA LYS A 35 7.73 3.87 -13.02
C LYS A 35 7.15 4.79 -11.93
N ARG A 36 7.95 5.15 -10.92
CA ARG A 36 7.53 6.00 -9.80
C ARG A 36 7.49 7.46 -10.22
N LYS A 37 6.36 7.87 -10.79
CA LYS A 37 6.11 9.22 -11.31
C LYS A 37 4.74 9.69 -10.83
N ASP A 38 4.57 10.99 -10.73
CA ASP A 38 3.27 11.59 -10.42
C ASP A 38 2.22 11.19 -11.45
N PHE A 39 0.95 11.18 -11.03
CA PHE A 39 -0.15 10.89 -11.93
C PHE A 39 -0.28 12.01 -12.99
N THR A 40 -0.65 11.61 -14.20
CA THR A 40 -0.85 12.52 -15.34
C THR A 40 -2.33 12.67 -15.72
N ASP A 41 -3.22 12.06 -14.95
CA ASP A 41 -4.67 12.10 -15.19
C ASP A 41 -5.20 13.53 -14.96
N PRO A 42 -5.85 14.16 -15.96
CA PRO A 42 -6.44 15.49 -15.80
C PRO A 42 -7.42 15.58 -14.63
N ASP A 43 -8.20 14.54 -14.35
CA ASP A 43 -9.19 14.56 -13.27
C ASP A 43 -8.50 14.67 -11.91
N TRP A 44 -7.34 14.02 -11.77
CA TRP A 44 -6.51 14.14 -10.57
C TRP A 44 -5.79 15.49 -10.50
N LEU A 45 -5.20 15.94 -11.61
CA LEU A 45 -4.43 17.19 -11.67
C LEU A 45 -5.29 18.44 -11.45
N GLU A 46 -6.53 18.42 -11.92
CA GLU A 46 -7.47 19.53 -11.82
C GLU A 46 -8.35 19.48 -10.56
N ALA A 47 -8.27 18.40 -9.77
CA ALA A 47 -8.88 18.35 -8.45
C ALA A 47 -8.42 19.55 -7.60
N SER A 48 -9.38 20.18 -6.91
CA SER A 48 -9.12 21.42 -6.17
C SER A 48 -9.63 21.37 -4.74
N PHE A 49 -8.91 22.07 -3.86
CA PHE A 49 -9.20 22.18 -2.44
C PHE A 49 -9.24 23.66 -2.04
N LEU A 50 -9.89 23.96 -0.92
CA LEU A 50 -9.99 25.32 -0.36
C LEU A 50 -9.30 25.36 0.99
N PHE A 51 -8.36 26.29 1.17
CA PHE A 51 -7.65 26.54 2.42
C PHE A 51 -7.71 28.02 2.79
N TYR A 52 -7.56 28.34 4.07
CA TYR A 52 -7.25 29.68 4.50
C TYR A 52 -5.72 29.88 4.48
N ASP A 53 -5.27 30.96 3.86
CA ASP A 53 -3.86 31.37 3.91
C ASP A 53 -3.50 32.07 5.23
N GLU A 54 -2.24 32.47 5.38
CA GLU A 54 -1.74 33.18 6.56
C GLU A 54 -2.39 34.56 6.78
N ASN A 55 -3.08 35.10 5.76
CA ASN A 55 -3.81 36.37 5.80
C ASN A 55 -5.32 36.15 6.02
N ALA A 56 -5.73 34.94 6.41
CA ALA A 56 -7.12 34.53 6.58
C ALA A 56 -7.98 34.70 5.32
N LYS A 57 -7.38 34.58 4.13
CA LYS A 57 -8.09 34.60 2.85
C LYS A 57 -8.34 33.18 2.35
N PRO A 58 -9.54 32.90 1.82
CA PRO A 58 -9.81 31.61 1.20
C PRO A 58 -9.10 31.52 -0.15
N VAL A 59 -8.24 30.51 -0.32
CA VAL A 59 -7.47 30.25 -1.53
C VAL A 59 -7.84 28.87 -2.06
N ARG A 60 -8.15 28.80 -3.36
CA ARG A 60 -8.36 27.54 -4.08
C ARG A 60 -7.03 27.07 -4.65
N VAL A 61 -6.61 25.86 -4.30
CA VAL A 61 -5.39 25.22 -4.82
C VAL A 61 -5.76 24.02 -5.69
N LYS A 62 -4.91 23.67 -6.65
CA LYS A 62 -5.06 22.47 -7.48
C LYS A 62 -3.90 21.50 -7.22
N VAL A 63 -4.17 20.21 -7.38
CA VAL A 63 -3.16 19.16 -7.18
C VAL A 63 -1.93 19.36 -8.07
N ARG A 64 -2.12 19.76 -9.33
CA ARG A 64 -0.99 19.98 -10.26
C ARG A 64 0.02 21.02 -9.79
N ASP A 65 -0.41 21.96 -8.94
CA ASP A 65 0.44 23.06 -8.49
C ASP A 65 1.31 22.67 -7.28
N CYS A 66 1.11 21.48 -6.67
CA CYS A 66 1.86 20.99 -5.51
C CYS A 66 2.79 19.79 -5.78
N LEU A 67 3.00 19.41 -7.05
CA LEU A 67 3.80 18.22 -7.40
C LEU A 67 5.30 18.39 -7.13
N ASP A 68 5.81 19.61 -7.18
CA ASP A 68 7.19 19.95 -6.83
C ASP A 68 7.20 20.89 -5.63
N THR A 69 7.73 20.39 -4.51
CA THR A 69 7.81 21.13 -3.24
C THR A 69 8.64 22.41 -3.38
N LYS A 70 9.57 22.46 -4.36
CA LYS A 70 10.37 23.66 -4.63
C LYS A 70 9.54 24.83 -5.13
N ASN A 71 8.47 24.56 -5.90
CA ASN A 71 7.54 25.59 -6.34
C ASN A 71 6.72 26.17 -5.18
N LEU A 72 6.60 25.40 -4.08
CA LEU A 72 5.99 25.81 -2.82
C LEU A 72 7.01 26.42 -1.83
N GLY A 73 8.29 26.53 -2.23
CA GLY A 73 9.33 27.17 -1.44
C GLY A 73 9.94 26.32 -0.34
N TYR A 74 9.79 24.99 -0.36
CA TYR A 74 10.39 24.12 0.66
C TYR A 74 11.03 22.83 0.11
N VAL A 75 11.96 22.29 0.90
CA VAL A 75 12.58 20.97 0.73
C VAL A 75 12.84 20.34 2.08
N TYR A 76 13.01 19.01 2.10
CA TYR A 76 13.42 18.28 3.29
C TYR A 76 14.95 18.24 3.41
N GLN A 77 15.44 18.21 4.65
CA GLN A 77 16.85 17.91 4.90
C GLN A 77 17.18 16.50 4.40
N ASP A 78 18.30 16.37 3.71
CA ASP A 78 18.86 15.07 3.33
C ASP A 78 19.39 14.34 4.57
N VAL A 79 18.76 13.20 4.85
CA VAL A 79 19.13 12.30 5.95
C VAL A 79 19.20 10.87 5.42
N GLU A 80 19.95 10.02 6.12
CA GLU A 80 20.05 8.61 5.77
C GLU A 80 18.67 7.94 5.71
N ILE A 81 18.50 7.06 4.72
CA ILE A 81 17.27 6.28 4.52
C ILE A 81 17.61 4.80 4.76
N PRO A 82 17.55 4.32 6.02
CA PRO A 82 18.07 3.01 6.39
C PRO A 82 17.28 1.84 5.78
N TRP A 83 16.03 2.07 5.39
CA TRP A 83 15.16 1.04 4.84
C TRP A 83 15.38 0.75 3.34
N LEU A 84 16.23 1.50 2.63
CA LEU A 84 16.48 1.29 1.20
C LEU A 84 16.98 -0.13 0.85
N LYS A 85 17.68 -0.78 1.79
CA LYS A 85 18.25 -2.12 1.61
C LYS A 85 17.53 -3.19 2.44
N ASN A 86 16.42 -2.85 3.10
CA ASN A 86 15.67 -3.77 3.97
C ASN A 86 14.68 -4.63 3.19
N LYS A 87 15.16 -5.29 2.13
CA LYS A 87 14.34 -6.25 1.39
C LYS A 87 14.05 -7.48 2.27
N PRO A 88 12.79 -7.93 2.42
CA PRO A 88 12.47 -9.13 3.19
C PRO A 88 13.25 -10.37 2.68
N THR A 89 13.75 -11.17 3.60
CA THR A 89 14.41 -12.45 3.28
C THR A 89 13.35 -13.55 3.23
N PRO A 90 13.21 -14.29 2.11
CA PRO A 90 12.29 -15.41 2.03
C PRO A 90 12.61 -16.47 3.09
N LYS A 91 11.59 -17.02 3.75
CA LYS A 91 11.75 -18.20 4.61
C LYS A 91 12.36 -19.34 3.78
N LYS A 92 13.39 -20.01 4.31
CA LYS A 92 14.03 -21.16 3.63
C LYS A 92 13.15 -22.40 3.80
N PHE A 93 12.50 -22.82 2.73
CA PHE A 93 11.77 -24.09 2.69
C PHE A 93 12.77 -25.26 2.63
N PHE A 94 12.71 -26.18 3.61
CA PHE A 94 13.44 -27.44 3.51
C PHE A 94 12.76 -28.31 2.43
N LYS A 95 13.46 -28.57 1.32
CA LYS A 95 13.06 -29.47 0.23
C LYS A 95 12.78 -30.90 0.71
N LYS A 96 11.65 -31.17 1.36
CA LYS A 96 11.15 -32.54 1.55
C LYS A 96 9.98 -32.92 0.63
N VAL A 97 9.45 -31.97 -0.15
CA VAL A 97 8.31 -32.23 -1.06
C VAL A 97 8.62 -31.75 -2.49
N ALA A 98 9.79 -32.14 -3.02
CA ALA A 98 10.19 -31.73 -4.38
C ALA A 98 9.44 -32.46 -5.53
N ASN A 99 8.54 -33.41 -5.24
CA ASN A 99 7.92 -34.26 -6.28
C ASN A 99 6.38 -34.23 -6.33
N ALA A 100 5.73 -33.14 -5.87
CA ALA A 100 4.28 -32.98 -6.06
C ALA A 100 3.89 -31.55 -6.52
N LEU A 101 4.79 -30.92 -7.30
CA LEU A 101 4.71 -29.56 -7.87
C LEU A 101 3.60 -29.37 -8.93
N GLY A 102 2.36 -29.65 -8.55
CA GLY A 102 1.17 -29.35 -9.33
C GLY A 102 -0.12 -29.19 -8.50
N VAL A 103 -0.18 -29.81 -7.31
CA VAL A 103 -1.39 -29.82 -6.44
C VAL A 103 -1.03 -29.80 -4.93
N ALA A 104 0.24 -29.91 -4.55
CA ALA A 104 0.65 -30.41 -3.24
C ALA A 104 0.27 -29.61 -1.97
N HIS A 105 -0.01 -28.31 -2.03
CA HIS A 105 -0.46 -27.59 -0.81
C HIS A 105 -1.97 -27.44 -0.69
N ALA A 106 -2.75 -27.69 -1.73
CA ALA A 106 -4.21 -27.74 -1.58
C ALA A 106 -4.66 -28.90 -0.67
N ALA A 107 -3.84 -29.95 -0.55
CA ALA A 107 -4.17 -31.15 0.22
C ALA A 107 -3.83 -31.08 1.73
N GLU A 108 -2.89 -30.20 2.14
CA GLU A 108 -2.48 -30.00 3.54
C GLU A 108 -3.21 -28.83 4.22
N LEU A 109 -3.81 -27.91 3.45
CA LEU A 109 -4.59 -26.75 3.91
C LEU A 109 -5.97 -27.12 4.51
N LYS A 110 -6.14 -28.28 5.13
CA LYS A 110 -7.47 -28.76 5.56
C LYS A 110 -8.14 -27.94 6.67
N THR A 111 -7.42 -27.06 7.36
CA THR A 111 -8.01 -26.16 8.37
C THR A 111 -8.31 -24.79 7.76
N ASN A 112 -9.59 -24.44 7.66
CA ASN A 112 -10.11 -23.13 7.21
C ASN A 112 -9.82 -22.74 5.74
N PHE A 113 -9.72 -23.73 4.84
CA PHE A 113 -9.71 -23.45 3.40
C PHE A 113 -11.05 -22.88 2.93
N VAL A 114 -11.01 -21.84 2.10
CA VAL A 114 -12.17 -21.20 1.49
C VAL A 114 -12.03 -21.25 -0.03
N GLU A 115 -12.99 -21.90 -0.68
CA GLU A 115 -13.08 -21.91 -2.14
C GLU A 115 -13.49 -20.53 -2.67
N PRO A 116 -12.99 -20.09 -3.84
CA PRO A 116 -13.34 -18.77 -4.40
C PRO A 116 -14.84 -18.54 -4.60
N THR A 117 -15.64 -19.61 -4.75
CA THR A 117 -17.10 -19.53 -4.89
C THR A 117 -17.84 -19.23 -3.58
N GLN A 118 -17.15 -19.27 -2.44
CA GLN A 118 -17.75 -19.04 -1.12
C GLN A 118 -17.70 -17.58 -0.67
N PHE A 119 -17.11 -16.68 -1.45
CA PHE A 119 -17.10 -15.25 -1.16
C PHE A 119 -18.48 -14.61 -1.44
N PRO A 120 -18.88 -13.56 -0.69
CA PRO A 120 -18.14 -12.92 0.40
C PRO A 120 -18.11 -13.74 1.70
N ILE A 121 -17.07 -13.55 2.50
CA ILE A 121 -16.88 -14.22 3.79
C ILE A 121 -16.73 -13.22 4.93
N VAL A 122 -17.11 -13.62 6.14
CA VAL A 122 -16.74 -12.91 7.38
C VAL A 122 -15.36 -13.40 7.80
N LEU A 123 -14.40 -12.49 7.96
CA LEU A 123 -13.03 -12.81 8.37
C LEU A 123 -12.91 -12.80 9.90
N ASP A 124 -13.45 -13.83 10.56
CA ASP A 124 -13.39 -14.02 12.02
C ASP A 124 -12.21 -14.91 12.48
N LYS A 125 -11.53 -15.55 11.53
CA LYS A 125 -10.39 -16.44 11.76
C LYS A 125 -9.44 -16.42 10.56
N THR A 126 -8.25 -16.99 10.73
CA THR A 126 -7.32 -17.23 9.62
C THR A 126 -7.95 -18.17 8.60
N ILE A 127 -7.97 -17.73 7.34
CA ILE A 127 -8.44 -18.50 6.19
C ILE A 127 -7.32 -18.60 5.15
N SER A 128 -7.42 -19.60 4.29
CA SER A 128 -6.55 -19.74 3.12
C SER A 128 -7.40 -19.97 1.87
N THR A 129 -7.00 -19.40 0.75
CA THR A 129 -7.67 -19.58 -0.55
C THR A 129 -6.66 -19.63 -1.67
N VAL A 130 -6.99 -20.33 -2.76
CA VAL A 130 -6.14 -20.40 -3.95
C VAL A 130 -6.56 -19.31 -4.94
N VAL A 131 -5.62 -18.44 -5.27
CA VAL A 131 -5.81 -17.41 -6.30
C VAL A 131 -5.03 -17.80 -7.56
N PRO A 132 -5.70 -18.02 -8.71
CA PRO A 132 -5.02 -18.37 -9.94
C PRO A 132 -4.22 -17.17 -10.47
N ARG A 133 -2.95 -17.41 -10.80
CA ARG A 133 -2.09 -16.39 -11.42
C ARG A 133 -2.42 -16.25 -12.91
N PRO A 134 -2.55 -15.02 -13.44
CA PRO A 134 -2.93 -14.80 -14.83
C PRO A 134 -1.84 -15.23 -15.83
N ARG A 135 -0.56 -15.09 -15.46
CA ARG A 135 0.59 -15.54 -16.28
C ARG A 135 1.69 -16.11 -15.39
N LYS A 136 2.28 -17.23 -15.83
CA LYS A 136 3.42 -17.89 -15.17
C LYS A 136 4.72 -17.62 -15.93
N SER A 137 5.85 -17.70 -15.24
CA SER A 137 7.20 -17.61 -15.83
C SER A 137 7.49 -16.35 -16.67
N ARG A 138 6.97 -15.19 -16.25
CA ARG A 138 7.24 -13.89 -16.88
C ARG A 138 8.75 -13.56 -16.88
N SER A 139 9.24 -13.05 -17.99
CA SER A 139 10.59 -12.51 -18.17
C SER A 139 10.83 -11.28 -17.29
N LYS A 140 12.10 -10.88 -17.13
CA LYS A 140 12.45 -9.66 -16.37
C LYS A 140 11.80 -8.41 -16.97
N LYS A 141 11.83 -8.29 -18.30
CA LYS A 141 11.23 -7.15 -19.03
C LYS A 141 9.72 -7.07 -18.78
N GLU A 142 9.01 -8.18 -18.89
CA GLU A 142 7.55 -8.21 -18.64
C GLU A 142 7.19 -7.84 -17.20
N LYS A 143 8.04 -8.18 -16.23
CA LYS A 143 7.84 -7.81 -14.81
C LYS A 143 8.09 -6.32 -14.57
N GLU A 144 9.04 -5.72 -15.28
CA GLU A 144 9.31 -4.27 -15.18
C GLU A 144 8.25 -3.44 -15.91
N GLU A 145 7.66 -3.98 -16.99
CA GLU A 145 6.60 -3.32 -17.74
C GLU A 145 5.22 -3.45 -17.07
N VAL A 146 4.92 -4.58 -16.45
CA VAL A 146 3.60 -4.83 -15.84
C VAL A 146 3.78 -5.41 -14.45
N GLU A 147 3.33 -4.68 -13.44
CA GLU A 147 3.27 -5.20 -12.07
C GLU A 147 2.15 -6.24 -11.96
N GLU A 148 2.38 -7.35 -11.26
CA GLU A 148 1.33 -8.36 -11.00
C GLU A 148 0.80 -8.09 -9.60
N VAL A 149 -0.41 -7.53 -9.55
CA VAL A 149 -1.05 -7.05 -8.33
C VAL A 149 -2.10 -8.04 -7.87
N LEU A 150 -2.03 -8.46 -6.60
CA LEU A 150 -3.11 -9.17 -5.93
C LEU A 150 -4.14 -8.14 -5.47
N VAL A 151 -5.40 -8.32 -5.87
CA VAL A 151 -6.51 -7.42 -5.51
C VAL A 151 -7.43 -8.15 -4.55
N ILE A 152 -7.63 -7.58 -3.37
CA ILE A 152 -8.77 -7.91 -2.49
C ILE A 152 -9.77 -6.78 -2.64
N ASP A 153 -10.98 -7.14 -3.04
CA ASP A 153 -12.07 -6.20 -3.27
C ASP A 153 -13.28 -6.57 -2.39
N GLY A 154 -14.21 -5.63 -2.25
CA GLY A 154 -15.43 -5.82 -1.45
C GLY A 154 -15.16 -5.93 0.06
N ILE A 155 -14.14 -5.22 0.57
CA ILE A 155 -13.85 -5.19 2.02
C ILE A 155 -14.89 -4.29 2.72
N GLU A 156 -15.75 -4.92 3.51
CA GLU A 156 -16.77 -4.26 4.31
C GLU A 156 -16.46 -4.37 5.81
N PHE A 157 -16.59 -3.25 6.53
CA PHE A 157 -16.34 -3.19 7.97
C PHE A 157 -17.04 -1.99 8.61
N GLU A 158 -17.14 -1.99 9.94
CA GLU A 158 -17.67 -0.85 10.71
C GLU A 158 -16.66 0.29 10.76
N LYS A 159 -17.07 1.48 10.30
CA LYS A 159 -16.16 2.61 10.01
C LYS A 159 -15.49 3.25 11.24
N ASP A 160 -16.09 3.13 12.42
CA ASP A 160 -15.59 3.78 13.65
C ASP A 160 -14.69 2.87 14.49
N THR A 161 -14.38 1.67 13.97
CA THR A 161 -13.53 0.67 14.63
C THR A 161 -12.21 0.53 13.87
N GLY A 162 -11.09 0.44 14.61
CA GLY A 162 -9.80 0.12 14.01
C GLY A 162 -9.79 -1.31 13.46
N VAL A 163 -9.55 -1.48 12.15
CA VAL A 163 -9.53 -2.79 11.49
C VAL A 163 -8.15 -3.08 10.93
N LYS A 164 -7.67 -4.31 11.16
CA LYS A 164 -6.41 -4.83 10.60
C LYS A 164 -6.54 -6.33 10.39
N PHE A 165 -6.13 -6.79 9.21
CA PHE A 165 -5.82 -8.20 8.94
C PHE A 165 -4.50 -8.26 8.17
N ASP A 166 -3.76 -9.35 8.36
CA ASP A 166 -2.48 -9.58 7.67
C ASP A 166 -2.67 -10.53 6.50
N MET A 167 -1.83 -10.35 5.48
CA MET A 167 -1.83 -11.17 4.28
C MET A 167 -0.49 -11.85 4.09
N PHE A 168 -0.54 -13.15 3.81
CA PHE A 168 0.62 -13.97 3.52
C PHE A 168 0.44 -14.64 2.15
N ILE A 169 1.53 -14.74 1.38
CA ILE A 169 1.51 -15.37 0.06
C ILE A 169 2.49 -16.54 0.09
N ASN A 170 1.95 -17.75 -0.11
CA ASN A 170 2.71 -19.01 -0.08
C ASN A 170 3.50 -19.18 1.25
N ASP A 171 2.87 -18.84 2.38
CA ASP A 171 3.41 -19.21 3.69
C ASP A 171 2.98 -20.64 4.02
N GLU A 172 3.89 -21.42 4.59
CA GLU A 172 3.63 -22.74 5.15
C GLU A 172 3.76 -22.55 6.67
N ASP A 173 2.62 -22.50 7.37
CA ASP A 173 2.60 -22.50 8.84
C ASP A 173 3.18 -23.82 9.40
#